data_AF-A0A3M0VZG3-F1
#
_entry.id   AF-A0A3M0VZG3-F1
#
_cell.length_a   1.000
_cell.length_b   1.000
_cell.length_c   1.000
_cell.angle_alpha   90.00
_cell.angle_beta   90.00
_cell.angle_gamma   90.00
#
_symmetry.space_group_name_H-M   'P 1'
#
loop_
_entity.id
_entity.type
_entity.pdbx_description
1 polymer ?
#
loop_
_entity_poly.entity_id
_entity_poly.type
_entity_poly.pdbx_seq_one_letter_code
_entity_poly.pdbx_strand_id
1 'polypeptide(L)'
;MAAKVPRSFRLLEELEKGEKGLGAEACSYGLADGDDITMTNWNGTILGPPHSSHENRIYSVNIHCGDEYPDKPPTLQFNSRINIPCVDQKTGKVDPSKLPCLAHWKRDYTMETILIELRRSVASRSYRVQKSGLALYKALLRHSGRLPLRAAAGPATPPRLSALQELVRYRFRRDSRLHSLSAIQQAVKRGNVQLQVLRDASRGSTTAREQLIRTIADTASHAESEGDARQTQRLQATAPASREQAQVNHVRNERTKSKQHPGPESVPLSALPLPLSRLKQRRRAVPYLNEAQGRVAILRWPGQRRFPVYVSRVMRQKMKRFDDIHERRMALEYNVKLGQFEDVWDRIIERQLPSPEQHTQPLSWSRAADEALTAQETLVRKIETERGLRGKLLWGIIKKEQKLSDWETLPERVVRAAKRLTGIHLDLVRVAKGRGQHRLAARIFATYQKRRRATAQAARDLASMYWNIPVEWVKNIQPVTVPAEPSTLRSQKGIGYSANGSKALTYNPVLIYLHD
;
A
#
# COMPACT_ATOMS: atom_id res chain seq x y z
N MET A 1 -9.66 -11.86 -32.47
CA MET A 1 -10.00 -12.13 -31.05
C MET A 1 -10.31 -13.61 -30.96
N ALA A 2 -9.65 -14.37 -30.07
CA ALA A 2 -9.94 -15.79 -29.90
C ALA A 2 -11.37 -15.96 -29.33
N ALA A 3 -12.12 -16.95 -29.82
CA ALA A 3 -13.48 -17.23 -29.35
C ALA A 3 -13.44 -17.65 -27.87
N LYS A 4 -14.32 -17.08 -27.04
CA LYS A 4 -14.38 -17.36 -25.60
C LYS A 4 -15.31 -18.54 -25.36
N VAL A 5 -14.79 -19.63 -24.81
CA VAL A 5 -15.57 -20.82 -24.44
C VAL A 5 -16.55 -20.48 -23.30
N PRO A 6 -17.86 -20.78 -23.42
CA PRO A 6 -18.82 -20.54 -22.34
C PRO A 6 -18.55 -21.40 -21.10
N ARG A 7 -19.05 -20.97 -19.92
CA ARG A 7 -18.88 -21.65 -18.62
C ARG A 7 -19.22 -23.14 -18.69
N SER A 8 -20.40 -23.48 -19.18
CA SER A 8 -20.89 -24.87 -19.17
C SER A 8 -19.99 -25.80 -20.00
N PHE A 9 -19.52 -25.36 -21.16
CA PHE A 9 -18.59 -26.14 -21.97
C PHE A 9 -17.23 -26.32 -21.29
N ARG A 10 -16.75 -25.30 -20.57
CA ARG A 10 -15.52 -25.42 -19.79
C ARG A 10 -15.66 -26.44 -18.65
N LEU A 11 -16.80 -26.44 -17.95
CA LEU A 11 -17.05 -27.38 -16.86
C LEU A 11 -17.24 -28.81 -17.38
N LEU A 12 -17.86 -29.01 -18.54
CA LEU A 12 -17.94 -30.31 -19.20
C LEU A 12 -16.56 -30.84 -19.62
N GLU A 13 -15.72 -29.98 -20.18
CA GLU A 13 -14.33 -30.32 -20.52
C GLU A 13 -13.55 -30.78 -19.27
N GLU A 14 -13.72 -30.07 -18.15
CA GLU A 14 -13.10 -30.46 -16.87
C GLU A 14 -13.70 -31.75 -16.30
N LEU A 15 -15.02 -31.98 -16.43
CA LEU A 15 -15.69 -33.21 -16.01
C LEU A 15 -15.16 -34.43 -16.77
N GLU A 16 -15.17 -34.34 -18.09
CA GLU A 16 -14.68 -35.41 -18.99
C GLU A 16 -13.21 -35.75 -18.70
N LYS A 17 -12.40 -34.72 -18.40
CA LYS A 17 -11.01 -34.90 -18.00
C LYS A 17 -10.88 -35.61 -16.64
N GLY A 18 -11.73 -35.26 -15.68
CA GLY A 18 -11.79 -35.90 -14.36
C GLY A 18 -12.22 -37.36 -14.43
N GLU A 19 -13.27 -37.66 -15.19
CA GLU A 19 -13.80 -39.03 -15.39
C GLU A 19 -12.81 -39.94 -16.12
N LYS A 20 -12.08 -39.41 -17.10
CA LYS A 20 -11.03 -40.15 -17.81
C LYS A 20 -9.75 -40.32 -16.99
N GLY A 21 -9.67 -39.74 -15.78
CA GLY A 21 -8.48 -39.78 -14.93
C GLY A 21 -7.26 -39.12 -15.57
N LEU A 22 -7.46 -38.24 -16.54
CA LEU A 22 -6.39 -37.58 -17.29
C LEU A 22 -5.88 -36.38 -16.47
N GLY A 23 -5.11 -36.63 -15.42
CA GLY A 23 -4.60 -35.58 -14.54
C GLY A 23 -3.47 -36.05 -13.63
N ALA A 24 -3.01 -35.16 -12.75
CA ALA A 24 -1.99 -35.51 -11.76
C ALA A 24 -2.46 -36.64 -10.83
N GLU A 25 -1.73 -37.76 -10.76
CA GLU A 25 -2.06 -38.97 -9.97
C GLU A 25 -2.41 -38.71 -8.48
N ALA A 26 -1.97 -37.58 -7.94
CA ALA A 26 -2.14 -37.25 -6.53
C ALA A 26 -3.37 -36.39 -6.21
N CYS A 27 -4.13 -35.97 -7.22
CA CYS A 27 -5.33 -35.16 -7.05
C CYS A 27 -6.43 -35.63 -8.00
N SER A 28 -7.67 -35.70 -7.51
CA SER A 28 -8.84 -35.99 -8.34
C SER A 28 -9.96 -35.01 -8.04
N TYR A 29 -10.91 -34.86 -8.96
CA TYR A 29 -12.09 -34.03 -8.78
C TYR A 29 -13.25 -34.56 -9.60
N GLY A 30 -14.47 -34.33 -9.12
CA GLY A 30 -15.72 -34.72 -9.79
C GLY A 30 -16.89 -33.93 -9.24
N LEU A 31 -18.08 -34.12 -9.82
CA LEU A 31 -19.30 -33.48 -9.32
C LEU A 31 -19.63 -33.95 -7.91
N ALA A 32 -20.08 -33.03 -7.06
CA ALA A 32 -20.57 -33.38 -5.73
C ALA A 32 -21.94 -34.06 -5.78
N ASP A 33 -22.76 -33.67 -6.76
CA ASP A 33 -24.08 -34.22 -7.04
C ASP A 33 -24.16 -34.57 -8.53
N GLY A 34 -24.47 -35.83 -8.85
CA GLY A 34 -24.53 -36.32 -10.23
C GLY A 34 -25.68 -35.75 -11.04
N ASP A 35 -26.72 -35.28 -10.36
CA ASP A 35 -27.92 -34.71 -10.99
C ASP A 35 -27.82 -33.18 -11.18
N ASP A 36 -26.73 -32.55 -10.75
CA ASP A 36 -26.50 -31.10 -10.89
C ASP A 36 -26.12 -30.72 -12.34
N ILE A 37 -27.15 -30.43 -13.15
CA ILE A 37 -27.01 -29.94 -14.53
C ILE A 37 -26.22 -28.62 -14.59
N THR A 38 -26.24 -27.81 -13.52
CA THR A 38 -25.54 -26.52 -13.49
C THR A 38 -24.04 -26.67 -13.25
N MET A 39 -23.59 -27.87 -12.85
CA MET A 39 -22.20 -28.24 -12.56
C MET A 39 -21.54 -27.22 -11.60
N THR A 40 -22.27 -26.86 -10.55
CA THR A 40 -21.88 -25.77 -9.65
C THR A 40 -21.05 -26.28 -8.49
N ASN A 41 -21.40 -27.44 -7.93
CA ASN A 41 -20.71 -28.02 -6.78
C ASN A 41 -19.88 -29.23 -7.17
N TRP A 42 -18.61 -29.20 -6.78
CA TRP A 42 -17.60 -30.20 -7.09
C TRP A 42 -16.91 -30.68 -5.82
N ASN A 43 -16.48 -31.93 -5.82
CA ASN A 43 -15.68 -32.52 -4.76
C ASN A 43 -14.30 -32.87 -5.30
N GLY A 44 -13.26 -32.31 -4.69
CA GLY A 44 -11.86 -32.57 -4.97
C GLY A 44 -11.23 -33.43 -3.88
N THR A 45 -10.35 -34.34 -4.27
CA THR A 45 -9.56 -35.16 -3.37
C THR A 45 -8.07 -34.88 -3.57
N ILE A 46 -7.34 -34.69 -2.48
CA ILE A 46 -5.89 -34.47 -2.49
C ILE A 46 -5.19 -35.55 -1.67
N LEU A 47 -4.25 -36.25 -2.27
CA LEU A 47 -3.32 -37.14 -1.58
C LEU A 47 -2.17 -36.32 -0.99
N GLY A 48 -2.00 -36.44 0.32
CA GLY A 48 -0.95 -35.73 1.04
C GLY A 48 0.45 -36.07 0.52
N PRO A 49 1.36 -35.08 0.41
CA PRO A 49 2.66 -35.28 -0.19
C PRO A 49 3.56 -36.22 0.65
N PRO A 50 4.43 -37.01 0.00
CA PRO A 50 5.34 -37.91 0.70
C PRO A 50 6.33 -37.12 1.57
N HIS A 51 6.84 -37.75 2.63
CA HIS A 51 7.77 -37.15 3.59
C HIS A 51 7.27 -35.84 4.23
N SER A 52 5.95 -35.73 4.44
CA SER A 52 5.30 -34.62 5.13
C SER A 52 4.46 -35.14 6.29
N SER A 53 4.05 -34.27 7.21
CA SER A 53 3.08 -34.64 8.27
C SER A 53 1.71 -35.06 7.73
N HIS A 54 1.50 -34.89 6.43
CA HIS A 54 0.29 -35.19 5.69
C HIS A 54 0.45 -36.45 4.83
N GLU A 55 1.58 -37.14 4.88
CA GLU A 55 1.81 -38.40 4.18
C GLU A 55 0.75 -39.45 4.56
N ASN A 56 0.32 -40.25 3.58
CA ASN A 56 -0.72 -41.27 3.72
C ASN A 56 -2.08 -40.74 4.22
N ARG A 57 -2.38 -39.45 4.01
CA ARG A 57 -3.69 -38.84 4.31
C ARG A 57 -4.39 -38.38 3.05
N ILE A 58 -5.70 -38.58 3.02
CA ILE A 58 -6.60 -38.16 1.94
C ILE A 58 -7.42 -36.96 2.44
N TYR A 59 -7.45 -35.89 1.66
CA TYR A 59 -8.19 -34.67 1.99
C TYR A 59 -9.29 -34.40 0.99
N SER A 60 -10.53 -34.28 1.48
CA SER A 60 -11.69 -33.89 0.67
C SER A 60 -11.92 -32.39 0.72
N VAL A 61 -12.15 -31.79 -0.44
CA VAL A 61 -12.30 -30.34 -0.68
C VAL A 61 -13.56 -30.09 -1.49
N ASN A 62 -14.48 -29.31 -0.95
CA ASN A 62 -15.61 -28.80 -1.70
C ASN A 62 -15.16 -27.60 -2.55
N ILE A 63 -15.49 -27.63 -3.83
CA ILE A 63 -15.19 -26.60 -4.82
C ILE A 63 -16.52 -26.08 -5.36
N HIS A 64 -16.75 -24.78 -5.26
CA HIS A 64 -17.97 -24.14 -5.74
C HIS A 64 -17.66 -23.17 -6.88
N CYS A 65 -18.13 -23.53 -8.06
CA CYS A 65 -17.94 -22.83 -9.33
C CYS A 65 -19.13 -21.90 -9.60
N GLY A 66 -19.02 -20.62 -9.23
CA GLY A 66 -20.10 -19.65 -9.46
C GLY A 66 -20.35 -19.33 -10.94
N ASP A 67 -21.34 -18.48 -11.22
CA ASP A 67 -21.79 -18.13 -12.58
C ASP A 67 -20.71 -17.46 -13.45
N GLU A 68 -19.76 -16.79 -12.79
CA GLU A 68 -18.65 -16.09 -13.46
C GLU A 68 -17.41 -16.98 -13.67
N TYR A 69 -17.46 -18.27 -13.35
CA TYR A 69 -16.38 -19.21 -13.66
C TYR A 69 -16.31 -19.46 -15.18
N PRO A 70 -15.12 -19.53 -15.83
CA PRO A 70 -13.77 -19.45 -15.28
C PRO A 70 -13.15 -18.03 -15.27
N ASP A 71 -13.92 -16.97 -15.50
CA ASP A 71 -13.37 -15.60 -15.48
C ASP A 71 -12.98 -15.16 -14.07
N LYS A 72 -13.76 -15.59 -13.05
CA LYS A 72 -13.43 -15.47 -11.63
C LYS A 72 -13.06 -16.84 -11.02
N PRO A 73 -12.21 -16.86 -9.98
CA PRO A 73 -11.84 -18.10 -9.31
C PRO A 73 -13.03 -18.74 -8.57
N PRO A 74 -13.06 -20.07 -8.43
CA PRO A 74 -14.06 -20.76 -7.62
C PRO A 74 -13.79 -20.57 -6.12
N THR A 75 -14.80 -20.83 -5.29
CA THR A 75 -14.63 -20.83 -3.82
C THR A 75 -14.35 -22.26 -3.32
N LEU A 76 -13.47 -22.37 -2.31
CA LEU A 76 -12.94 -23.66 -1.86
C LEU A 76 -13.11 -23.82 -0.35
N GLN A 77 -13.49 -25.01 0.09
CA GLN A 77 -13.64 -25.35 1.49
C GLN A 77 -13.18 -26.78 1.75
N PHE A 78 -12.27 -26.97 2.70
CA PHE A 78 -11.86 -28.30 3.15
C PHE A 78 -12.92 -28.91 4.08
N ASN A 79 -13.40 -30.11 3.74
CA ASN A 79 -14.20 -30.92 4.66
C ASN A 79 -13.31 -31.57 5.71
N SER A 80 -12.17 -32.08 5.26
CA SER A 80 -11.16 -32.68 6.13
C SER A 80 -10.39 -31.59 6.89
N ARG A 81 -10.33 -31.67 8.23
CA ARG A 81 -9.56 -30.71 9.03
C ARG A 81 -8.08 -30.73 8.65
N ILE A 82 -7.60 -29.59 8.17
CA ILE A 82 -6.22 -29.40 7.74
C ILE A 82 -5.65 -28.13 8.36
N ASN A 83 -4.34 -28.09 8.59
CA ASN A 83 -3.65 -26.94 9.18
C ASN A 83 -2.60 -26.46 8.18
N ILE A 84 -2.97 -25.59 7.27
CA ILE A 84 -2.08 -25.01 6.23
C ILE A 84 -2.28 -23.50 6.26
N PRO A 85 -1.26 -22.67 5.98
CA PRO A 85 -1.37 -21.21 6.08
C PRO A 85 -2.51 -20.56 5.26
N CYS A 86 -2.90 -21.17 4.14
CA CYS A 86 -3.95 -20.67 3.24
C CYS A 86 -5.37 -21.10 3.61
N VAL A 87 -5.56 -21.88 4.69
CA VAL A 87 -6.86 -22.39 5.11
C VAL A 87 -7.20 -21.86 6.50
N ASP A 88 -8.42 -21.35 6.67
CA ASP A 88 -8.91 -20.98 7.99
C ASP A 88 -9.17 -22.23 8.85
N GLN A 89 -8.59 -22.26 10.04
CA GLN A 89 -8.61 -23.41 10.94
C GLN A 89 -10.01 -23.67 11.53
N LYS A 90 -10.88 -22.66 11.58
CA LYS A 90 -12.24 -22.76 12.15
C LYS A 90 -13.26 -23.19 11.09
N THR A 91 -13.24 -22.56 9.93
CA THR A 91 -14.26 -22.76 8.88
C THR A 91 -13.83 -23.75 7.79
N GLY A 92 -12.53 -24.01 7.65
CA GLY A 92 -11.98 -24.82 6.55
C GLY A 92 -11.95 -24.09 5.20
N LYS A 93 -12.32 -22.81 5.14
CA LYS A 93 -12.36 -22.02 3.90
C LYS A 93 -10.94 -21.61 3.47
N VAL A 94 -10.67 -21.64 2.17
CA VAL A 94 -9.38 -21.23 1.60
C VAL A 94 -9.37 -19.72 1.35
N ASP A 95 -8.33 -19.04 1.82
CA ASP A 95 -8.11 -17.61 1.59
C ASP A 95 -7.52 -17.35 0.19
N PRO A 96 -8.23 -16.65 -0.71
CA PRO A 96 -7.75 -16.39 -2.08
C PRO A 96 -6.43 -15.62 -2.12
N SER A 97 -6.22 -14.70 -1.18
CA SER A 97 -5.02 -13.85 -1.12
C SER A 97 -3.74 -14.61 -0.78
N LYS A 98 -3.85 -15.78 -0.12
CA LYS A 98 -2.70 -16.55 0.36
C LYS A 98 -2.25 -17.63 -0.63
N LEU A 99 -3.08 -17.94 -1.63
CA LEU A 99 -2.74 -18.90 -2.68
C LEU A 99 -2.43 -18.15 -3.99
N PRO A 100 -1.20 -18.20 -4.52
CA PRO A 100 -0.79 -17.40 -5.67
C PRO A 100 -1.67 -17.56 -6.91
N CYS A 101 -2.18 -18.77 -7.18
CA CYS A 101 -3.04 -19.04 -8.32
C CYS A 101 -4.44 -18.42 -8.19
N LEU A 102 -4.96 -18.24 -6.97
CA LEU A 102 -6.23 -17.55 -6.73
C LEU A 102 -6.06 -16.03 -6.67
N ALA A 103 -4.96 -15.55 -6.11
CA ALA A 103 -4.65 -14.13 -6.03
C ALA A 103 -4.42 -13.50 -7.43
N HIS A 104 -3.81 -14.25 -8.35
CA HIS A 104 -3.58 -13.83 -9.74
C HIS A 104 -4.31 -14.79 -10.69
N TRP A 105 -5.61 -14.95 -10.46
CA TRP A 105 -6.45 -15.85 -11.25
C TRP A 105 -6.39 -15.51 -12.75
N LYS A 106 -6.22 -16.55 -13.56
CA LYS A 106 -6.29 -16.49 -15.02
C LYS A 106 -7.36 -17.44 -15.48
N ARG A 107 -8.07 -17.06 -16.54
CA ARG A 107 -9.14 -17.87 -17.15
C ARG A 107 -8.66 -19.25 -17.63
N ASP A 108 -7.36 -19.40 -17.87
CA ASP A 108 -6.75 -20.65 -18.31
C ASP A 108 -6.55 -21.66 -17.15
N TYR A 109 -6.63 -21.21 -15.90
CA TYR A 109 -6.53 -22.08 -14.74
C TYR A 109 -7.79 -22.93 -14.56
N THR A 110 -7.60 -24.12 -14.00
CA THR A 110 -8.62 -25.16 -13.82
C THR A 110 -8.71 -25.59 -12.36
N MET A 111 -9.72 -26.39 -12.02
CA MET A 111 -9.84 -27.05 -10.72
C MET A 111 -8.61 -27.91 -10.40
N GLU A 112 -8.07 -28.62 -11.40
CA GLU A 112 -6.83 -29.39 -11.28
C GLU A 112 -5.65 -28.50 -10.84
N THR A 113 -5.49 -27.33 -11.48
CA THR A 113 -4.41 -26.37 -11.18
C THR A 113 -4.47 -25.94 -9.71
N ILE A 114 -5.69 -25.70 -9.21
CA ILE A 114 -5.93 -25.33 -7.80
C ILE A 114 -5.52 -26.46 -6.87
N LEU A 115 -5.95 -27.70 -7.15
CA LEU A 115 -5.65 -28.85 -6.29
C LEU A 115 -4.15 -29.16 -6.24
N ILE A 116 -3.44 -29.02 -7.36
CA ILE A 116 -1.99 -29.16 -7.43
C ILE A 116 -1.28 -28.08 -6.59
N GLU A 117 -1.71 -26.82 -6.69
CA GLU A 117 -1.14 -25.72 -5.90
C GLU A 117 -1.44 -25.86 -4.40
N LEU A 118 -2.65 -26.31 -4.04
CA LEU A 118 -2.99 -26.66 -2.66
C LEU A 118 -2.05 -27.75 -2.14
N ARG A 119 -1.85 -28.84 -2.89
CA ARG A 119 -0.89 -29.90 -2.53
C ARG A 119 0.55 -29.39 -2.40
N ARG A 120 0.98 -28.50 -3.29
CA ARG A 120 2.31 -27.85 -3.24
C ARG A 120 2.46 -26.97 -1.99
N SER A 121 1.40 -26.29 -1.56
CA SER A 121 1.41 -25.49 -0.33
C SER A 121 1.66 -26.34 0.92
N VAL A 122 1.12 -27.57 0.94
CA VAL A 122 1.38 -28.58 2.00
C VAL A 122 2.83 -29.02 2.01
N ALA A 123 3.42 -29.22 0.83
CA ALA A 123 4.81 -29.61 0.66
C ALA A 123 5.81 -28.46 0.88
N SER A 124 5.32 -27.23 1.06
CA SER A 124 6.18 -26.04 1.08
C SER A 124 7.27 -26.12 2.16
N ARG A 125 8.50 -25.80 1.75
CA ARG A 125 9.69 -25.88 2.62
C ARG A 125 9.56 -25.00 3.86
N SER A 126 8.89 -23.86 3.72
CA SER A 126 8.63 -22.93 4.82
C SER A 126 7.73 -23.55 5.90
N TYR A 127 6.62 -24.17 5.50
CA TYR A 127 5.71 -24.85 6.43
C TYR A 127 6.39 -26.02 7.16
N ARG A 128 7.16 -26.83 6.43
CA ARG A 128 7.95 -27.94 7.01
C ARG A 128 8.95 -27.46 8.06
N VAL A 129 9.69 -26.39 7.76
CA VAL A 129 10.70 -25.84 8.67
C VAL A 129 10.03 -25.26 9.92
N GLN A 130 8.91 -24.54 9.80
CA GLN A 130 8.16 -24.02 10.95
C GLN A 130 7.65 -25.14 11.87
N LYS A 131 7.08 -26.22 11.32
CA LYS A 131 6.64 -27.38 12.11
C LYS A 131 7.80 -28.11 12.79
N SER A 132 8.94 -28.22 12.10
CA SER A 132 10.15 -28.83 12.69
C SER A 132 10.67 -28.02 13.89
N GLY A 133 10.61 -26.69 13.85
CA GLY A 133 10.96 -25.83 14.98
C GLY A 133 10.05 -26.02 16.20
N LEU A 134 8.74 -26.13 16.00
CA LEU A 134 7.78 -26.42 17.06
C LEU A 134 7.97 -27.82 17.67
N ALA A 135 8.26 -28.83 16.83
CA ALA A 135 8.56 -30.18 17.30
C ALA A 135 9.84 -30.21 18.14
N LEU A 136 10.89 -29.51 17.68
CA LEU A 136 12.15 -29.36 18.39
C LEU A 136 11.96 -28.66 19.75
N TYR A 137 11.19 -27.57 19.80
CA TYR A 137 10.84 -26.88 21.05
C TYR A 137 10.20 -27.84 22.07
N LYS A 138 9.19 -28.60 21.64
CA LYS A 138 8.52 -29.57 22.50
C LYS A 138 9.46 -30.68 22.97
N ALA A 139 10.32 -31.18 22.10
CA ALA A 139 11.30 -32.21 22.43
C ALA A 139 12.33 -31.72 23.46
N LEU A 140 12.89 -30.51 23.26
CA LEU A 140 13.84 -29.89 24.18
C LEU A 140 13.24 -29.67 25.58
N LEU A 141 12.01 -29.14 25.64
CA LEU A 141 11.31 -29.01 26.92
C LEU A 141 11.06 -30.35 27.60
N ARG A 142 10.60 -31.37 26.85
CA ARG A 142 10.36 -32.71 27.40
C ARG A 142 11.63 -33.36 27.96
N HIS A 143 12.76 -33.26 27.26
CA HIS A 143 14.02 -33.87 27.72
C HIS A 143 14.70 -33.06 28.84
N SER A 144 14.58 -31.73 28.82
CA SER A 144 15.09 -30.87 29.91
C SER A 144 14.45 -31.16 31.27
N GLY A 145 13.17 -31.57 31.30
CA GLY A 145 12.48 -31.96 32.54
C GLY A 145 12.82 -33.38 33.03
N ARG A 146 13.54 -34.19 32.24
CA ARG A 146 13.86 -35.60 32.55
C ARG A 146 15.32 -35.81 32.97
N LEU A 147 16.12 -34.76 33.12
CA LEU A 147 17.52 -34.88 33.51
C LEU A 147 17.63 -35.32 34.98
N PRO A 148 18.27 -36.46 35.26
CA PRO A 148 18.51 -36.90 36.64
C PRO A 148 19.66 -36.07 37.23
N LEU A 149 19.33 -34.97 37.91
CA LEU A 149 20.29 -34.28 38.77
C LEU A 149 20.34 -35.05 40.10
N ARG A 150 21.28 -36.00 40.18
CA ARG A 150 21.62 -36.66 41.46
C ARG A 150 21.95 -35.58 42.47
N ALA A 151 21.16 -35.52 43.55
CA ALA A 151 21.40 -34.70 44.72
C ALA A 151 22.80 -35.01 45.26
N ALA A 152 23.73 -34.07 45.09
CA ALA A 152 24.91 -34.03 45.92
C ALA A 152 24.45 -33.61 47.32
N ALA A 153 24.79 -34.41 48.32
CA ALA A 153 24.38 -34.24 49.71
C ALA A 153 24.76 -32.85 50.25
N GLY A 154 23.77 -32.12 50.78
CA GLY A 154 23.91 -30.84 51.48
C GLY A 154 22.55 -30.14 51.61
N PRO A 155 22.22 -29.51 52.76
CA PRO A 155 20.90 -28.90 52.94
C PRO A 155 20.82 -27.54 52.25
N ALA A 156 19.59 -27.22 51.80
CA ALA A 156 19.11 -25.97 51.21
C ALA A 156 19.29 -25.79 49.68
N THR A 157 18.13 -25.87 49.01
CA THR A 157 17.78 -25.52 47.63
C THR A 157 18.06 -26.55 46.51
N PRO A 158 17.00 -27.17 45.93
CA PRO A 158 17.16 -28.02 44.74
C PRO A 158 17.66 -27.19 43.54
N PRO A 159 18.58 -27.71 42.71
CA PRO A 159 19.04 -26.99 41.52
C PRO A 159 17.87 -26.77 40.57
N ARG A 160 17.69 -25.51 40.13
CA ARG A 160 16.53 -25.00 39.38
C ARG A 160 16.33 -25.74 38.05
N LEU A 161 15.56 -26.84 38.07
CA LEU A 161 15.01 -27.50 36.87
C LEU A 161 14.21 -26.52 35.98
N SER A 162 13.72 -25.43 36.57
CA SER A 162 13.05 -24.33 35.86
C SER A 162 14.00 -23.52 34.97
N ALA A 163 15.28 -23.37 35.32
CA ALA A 163 16.19 -22.45 34.63
C ALA A 163 16.50 -22.87 33.18
N LEU A 164 16.69 -24.17 32.93
CA LEU A 164 16.95 -24.67 31.57
C LEU A 164 15.70 -24.61 30.69
N GLN A 165 14.53 -24.93 31.26
CA GLN A 165 13.25 -24.76 30.57
C GLN A 165 12.96 -23.29 30.26
N GLU A 166 13.27 -22.39 31.18
CA GLU A 166 13.14 -20.93 31.00
C GLU A 166 14.08 -20.40 29.91
N LEU A 167 15.33 -20.89 29.85
CA LEU A 167 16.29 -20.55 28.81
C LEU A 167 15.81 -21.03 27.43
N VAL A 168 15.29 -22.27 27.34
CA VAL A 168 14.68 -22.79 26.11
C VAL A 168 13.48 -21.93 25.70
N ARG A 169 12.58 -21.58 26.63
CA ARG A 169 11.43 -20.68 26.37
C ARG A 169 11.87 -19.29 25.94
N TYR A 170 12.92 -18.74 26.54
CA TYR A 170 13.45 -17.42 26.21
C TYR A 170 14.05 -17.40 24.80
N ARG A 171 14.90 -18.39 24.46
CA ARG A 171 15.54 -18.50 23.15
C ARG A 171 14.50 -18.71 22.03
N PHE A 172 13.53 -19.60 22.21
CA PHE A 172 12.47 -19.80 21.22
C PHE A 172 11.57 -18.57 21.05
N ARG A 173 11.30 -17.80 22.12
CA ARG A 173 10.59 -16.51 22.00
C ARG A 173 11.39 -15.48 21.20
N ARG A 174 12.71 -15.39 21.41
CA ARG A 174 13.59 -14.52 20.62
C ARG A 174 13.63 -14.93 19.15
N ASP A 175 13.77 -16.23 18.89
CA ASP A 175 13.91 -16.79 17.54
C ASP A 175 12.58 -16.87 16.79
N SER A 176 11.43 -16.71 17.47
CA SER A 176 10.10 -16.62 16.83
C SER A 176 9.98 -15.48 15.80
N ARG A 177 10.85 -14.47 15.90
CA ARG A 177 10.92 -13.31 14.98
C ARG A 177 11.81 -13.56 13.76
N LEU A 178 12.43 -14.74 13.62
CA LEU A 178 13.22 -15.08 12.45
C LEU A 178 12.30 -15.39 11.27
N HIS A 179 12.35 -14.57 10.22
CA HIS A 179 11.60 -14.76 8.98
C HIS A 179 12.46 -15.33 7.85
N SER A 180 13.79 -15.29 7.99
CA SER A 180 14.73 -15.81 6.97
C SER A 180 14.82 -17.34 7.02
N LEU A 181 14.54 -17.99 5.88
CA LEU A 181 14.53 -19.45 5.78
C LEU A 181 15.90 -20.07 6.09
N SER A 182 16.99 -19.44 5.67
CA SER A 182 18.36 -19.92 5.97
C SER A 182 18.69 -19.82 7.45
N ALA A 183 18.27 -18.73 8.10
CA ALA A 183 18.47 -18.54 9.53
C ALA A 183 17.68 -19.57 10.35
N ILE A 184 16.43 -19.85 9.98
CA ILE A 184 15.62 -20.86 10.68
C ILE A 184 16.22 -22.27 10.49
N GLN A 185 16.70 -22.61 9.29
CA GLN A 185 17.37 -23.90 9.05
C GLN A 185 18.63 -24.07 9.91
N GLN A 186 19.46 -23.04 10.01
CA GLN A 186 20.64 -23.07 10.88
C GLN A 186 20.25 -23.20 12.36
N ALA A 187 19.22 -22.48 12.80
CA ALA A 187 18.71 -22.56 14.17
C ALA A 187 18.18 -23.97 14.50
N VAL A 188 17.38 -24.57 13.61
CA VAL A 188 16.88 -25.94 13.77
C VAL A 188 18.03 -26.95 13.79
N LYS A 189 19.04 -26.81 12.91
CA LYS A 189 20.23 -27.67 12.90
C LYS A 189 20.98 -27.59 14.23
N ARG A 190 21.25 -26.39 14.73
CA ARG A 190 21.92 -26.16 16.02
C ARG A 190 21.12 -26.75 17.18
N GLY A 191 19.81 -26.52 17.22
CA GLY A 191 18.97 -27.05 18.29
C GLY A 191 18.83 -28.57 18.27
N ASN A 192 18.87 -29.22 17.09
CA ASN A 192 18.92 -30.69 17.01
C ASN A 192 20.21 -31.26 17.59
N VAL A 193 21.36 -30.61 17.37
CA VAL A 193 22.63 -30.99 18.01
C VAL A 193 22.50 -30.89 19.54
N GLN A 194 21.92 -29.79 20.06
CA GLN A 194 21.72 -29.65 21.50
C GLN A 194 20.73 -30.67 22.08
N LEU A 195 19.69 -31.02 21.32
CA LEU A 195 18.74 -32.06 21.71
C LEU A 195 19.42 -33.43 21.82
N GLN A 196 20.38 -33.73 20.96
CA GLN A 196 21.16 -34.96 21.01
C GLN A 196 21.99 -35.02 22.30
N VAL A 197 22.73 -33.95 22.62
CA VAL A 197 23.49 -33.86 23.89
C VAL A 197 22.57 -34.01 25.11
N LEU A 198 21.38 -33.40 25.09
CA LEU A 198 20.38 -33.56 26.16
C LEU A 198 19.85 -35.00 26.27
N ARG A 199 19.66 -35.69 25.14
CA ARG A 199 19.25 -37.10 25.13
C ARG A 199 20.33 -37.99 25.71
N ASP A 200 21.58 -37.78 25.32
CA ASP A 200 22.72 -38.58 25.78
C ASP A 200 22.99 -38.34 27.27
N ALA A 201 22.85 -37.09 27.73
CA ALA A 201 22.88 -36.77 29.17
C ALA A 201 21.73 -37.42 29.94
N SER A 202 20.51 -37.45 29.37
CA SER A 202 19.36 -38.13 30.01
C SER A 202 19.51 -39.65 30.09
N ARG A 203 20.37 -40.24 29.24
CA ARG A 203 20.74 -41.66 29.27
C ARG A 203 21.90 -41.97 30.23
N GLY A 204 22.48 -40.96 30.88
CA GLY A 204 23.55 -41.12 31.87
C GLY A 204 24.98 -40.85 31.35
N SER A 205 25.15 -40.28 30.15
CA SER A 205 26.48 -39.91 29.65
C SER A 205 27.09 -38.76 30.47
N THR A 206 28.26 -39.00 31.06
CA THR A 206 29.00 -38.01 31.86
C THR A 206 29.59 -36.90 31.01
N THR A 207 30.12 -37.24 29.83
CA THR A 207 30.69 -36.27 28.87
C THR A 207 29.63 -35.31 28.34
N ALA A 208 28.45 -35.81 27.98
CA ALA A 208 27.32 -34.98 27.55
C ALA A 208 26.84 -34.03 28.67
N ARG A 209 26.89 -34.50 29.92
CA ARG A 209 26.54 -33.69 31.10
C ARG A 209 27.54 -32.55 31.33
N GLU A 210 28.84 -32.82 31.21
CA GLU A 210 29.88 -31.80 31.31
C GLU A 210 29.79 -30.77 30.18
N GLN A 211 29.51 -31.23 28.95
CA GLN A 211 29.24 -30.34 27.81
C GLN A 211 28.03 -29.43 28.06
N LEU A 212 26.96 -29.95 28.67
CA LEU A 212 25.81 -29.13 29.06
C LEU A 212 26.16 -28.08 30.11
N ILE A 213 26.94 -28.44 31.13
CA ILE A 213 27.36 -27.49 32.17
C ILE A 213 28.24 -26.38 31.58
N ARG A 214 29.22 -26.72 30.73
CA ARG A 214 30.08 -25.75 30.04
C ARG A 214 29.27 -24.82 29.14
N THR A 215 28.41 -25.38 28.29
CA THR A 215 27.58 -24.55 27.39
C THR A 215 26.65 -23.61 28.15
N ILE A 216 26.08 -24.03 29.29
CA ILE A 216 25.25 -23.15 30.13
C ILE A 216 26.10 -22.03 30.73
N ALA A 217 27.27 -22.35 31.29
CA ALA A 217 28.20 -21.37 31.85
C ALA A 217 28.64 -20.34 30.78
N ASP A 218 29.07 -20.81 29.61
CA ASP A 218 29.47 -19.96 28.48
C ASP A 218 28.31 -19.04 28.03
N THR A 219 27.08 -19.56 28.00
CA THR A 219 25.92 -18.75 27.62
C THR A 219 25.56 -17.70 28.67
N ALA A 220 25.81 -17.97 29.96
CA ALA A 220 25.61 -17.00 31.03
C ALA A 220 26.66 -15.88 30.94
N SER A 221 27.94 -16.23 30.83
CA SER A 221 29.04 -15.26 30.67
C SER A 221 28.88 -14.41 29.41
N HIS A 222 28.42 -15.00 28.30
CA HIS A 222 28.14 -14.24 27.09
C HIS A 222 26.97 -13.25 27.27
N ALA A 223 25.92 -13.64 28.00
CA ALA A 223 24.78 -12.76 28.27
C ALA A 223 25.17 -11.57 29.17
N GLU A 224 26.03 -11.79 30.16
CA GLU A 224 26.61 -10.72 31.00
C GLU A 224 27.45 -9.77 30.15
N SER A 225 28.35 -10.28 29.29
CA SER A 225 29.16 -9.44 28.39
C SER A 225 28.34 -8.60 27.41
N GLU A 226 27.25 -9.15 26.86
CA GLU A 226 26.32 -8.39 26.01
C GLU A 226 25.55 -7.32 26.82
N GLY A 227 25.24 -7.61 28.08
CA GLY A 227 24.62 -6.67 29.02
C GLY A 227 25.54 -5.48 29.29
N ASP A 228 26.79 -5.75 29.64
CA ASP A 228 27.83 -4.75 29.91
C ASP A 228 28.14 -3.91 28.66
N ALA A 229 28.21 -4.54 27.48
CA ALA A 229 28.37 -3.82 26.21
C ALA A 229 27.19 -2.87 25.91
N ARG A 230 25.95 -3.29 26.18
CA ARG A 230 24.77 -2.41 26.02
C ARG A 230 24.75 -1.30 27.07
N GLN A 231 25.19 -1.57 28.29
CA GLN A 231 25.25 -0.60 29.37
C GLN A 231 26.32 0.46 29.09
N THR A 232 27.54 0.04 28.71
CA THR A 232 28.60 0.95 28.26
C THR A 232 28.16 1.79 27.07
N GLN A 233 27.48 1.19 26.08
CA GLN A 233 26.95 1.93 24.94
C GLN A 233 25.84 2.93 25.32
N ARG A 234 24.98 2.60 26.30
CA ARG A 234 23.99 3.54 26.84
C ARG A 234 24.65 4.71 27.58
N LEU A 235 25.65 4.42 28.41
CA LEU A 235 26.41 5.44 29.13
C LEU A 235 27.16 6.38 28.17
N GLN A 236 27.70 5.83 27.07
CA GLN A 236 28.30 6.61 25.98
C GLN A 236 27.26 7.44 25.20
N ALA A 237 26.06 6.92 25.01
CA ALA A 237 24.98 7.64 24.31
C ALA A 237 24.36 8.79 25.13
N THR A 238 24.46 8.74 26.46
CA THR A 238 24.00 9.81 27.36
C THR A 238 25.03 10.90 27.61
N ALA A 239 26.29 10.70 27.19
CA ALA A 239 27.29 11.75 27.27
C ALA A 239 26.94 12.87 26.25
N PRO A 240 27.01 14.16 26.64
CA PRO A 240 26.83 15.24 25.68
C PRO A 240 27.85 15.07 24.56
N ALA A 241 27.38 15.05 23.31
CA ALA A 241 28.26 14.89 22.16
C ALA A 241 29.40 15.93 22.23
N SER A 242 30.62 15.49 21.98
CA SER A 242 31.77 16.40 21.90
C SER A 242 31.44 17.55 20.94
N ARG A 243 31.97 18.76 21.20
CA ARG A 243 31.66 19.97 20.41
C ARG A 243 31.86 19.72 18.91
N GLU A 244 32.88 18.92 18.56
CA GLU A 244 33.18 18.47 17.20
C GLU A 244 32.12 17.52 16.63
N GLN A 245 31.67 16.51 17.36
CA GLN A 245 30.60 15.62 16.89
C GLN A 245 29.23 16.31 16.84
N ALA A 246 28.95 17.25 17.75
CA ALA A 246 27.78 18.11 17.66
C ALA A 246 27.84 18.97 16.39
N GLN A 247 29.01 19.49 16.02
CA GLN A 247 29.21 20.27 14.81
C GLN A 247 29.14 19.41 13.53
N VAL A 248 29.71 18.21 13.53
CA VAL A 248 29.57 17.24 12.43
C VAL A 248 28.12 16.79 12.26
N ASN A 249 27.42 16.52 13.36
CA ASN A 249 25.99 16.16 13.34
C ASN A 249 25.12 17.35 12.92
N HIS A 250 25.46 18.57 13.33
CA HIS A 250 24.83 19.80 12.87
C HIS A 250 25.05 19.97 11.37
N VAL A 251 26.27 19.89 10.86
CA VAL A 251 26.60 19.97 9.42
C VAL A 251 25.94 18.84 8.63
N ARG A 252 25.84 17.64 9.18
CA ARG A 252 25.13 16.50 8.56
C ARG A 252 23.63 16.75 8.52
N ASN A 253 23.05 17.26 9.61
CA ASN A 253 21.65 17.65 9.68
C ASN A 253 21.32 18.83 8.75
N GLU A 254 22.17 19.85 8.72
CA GLU A 254 22.14 20.99 7.80
C GLU A 254 22.23 20.54 6.34
N ARG A 255 23.12 19.59 6.00
CA ARG A 255 23.19 18.95 4.67
C ARG A 255 21.94 18.15 4.31
N THR A 256 21.25 17.56 5.30
CA THR A 256 19.95 16.90 5.07
C THR A 256 18.77 17.86 5.05
N LYS A 257 18.85 19.01 5.74
CA LYS A 257 17.84 20.07 5.77
C LYS A 257 17.94 21.00 4.54
N SER A 258 19.13 21.28 4.04
CA SER A 258 19.37 22.01 2.78
C SER A 258 18.91 21.24 1.54
N LYS A 259 18.74 19.91 1.64
CA LYS A 259 18.00 19.08 0.67
C LYS A 259 16.46 19.13 0.86
N GLN A 260 15.96 19.90 1.84
CA GLN A 260 14.55 19.94 2.27
C GLN A 260 13.90 21.34 2.28
N HIS A 261 14.64 22.45 2.14
CA HIS A 261 14.05 23.78 1.92
C HIS A 261 14.01 24.11 0.42
N PRO A 262 12.96 24.80 -0.09
CA PRO A 262 13.10 25.53 -1.34
C PRO A 262 14.21 26.57 -1.16
N GLY A 263 15.03 26.79 -2.19
CA GLY A 263 16.06 27.82 -2.18
C GLY A 263 15.50 29.23 -1.93
N PRO A 264 16.37 30.25 -1.83
CA PRO A 264 16.05 31.63 -1.40
C PRO A 264 15.08 32.44 -2.30
N GLU A 265 14.35 31.80 -3.22
CA GLU A 265 13.39 32.44 -4.14
C GLU A 265 11.95 31.91 -3.97
N SER A 266 11.45 31.77 -2.75
CA SER A 266 10.03 31.48 -2.54
C SER A 266 9.19 32.72 -2.85
N VAL A 267 8.61 32.80 -4.05
CA VAL A 267 7.68 33.86 -4.44
C VAL A 267 6.48 33.86 -3.48
N PRO A 268 6.09 34.98 -2.84
CA PRO A 268 4.97 35.00 -1.91
C PRO A 268 3.65 34.69 -2.64
N LEU A 269 2.67 34.08 -1.96
CA LEU A 269 1.36 33.75 -2.57
C LEU A 269 0.62 34.98 -3.10
N SER A 270 0.88 36.16 -2.53
CA SER A 270 0.35 37.44 -3.01
C SER A 270 0.86 37.83 -4.40
N ALA A 271 2.03 37.33 -4.80
CA ALA A 271 2.65 37.59 -6.09
C ALA A 271 2.27 36.56 -7.19
N LEU A 272 1.33 35.65 -6.90
CA LEU A 272 0.73 34.74 -7.88
C LEU A 272 -0.57 35.33 -8.46
N PRO A 273 -0.86 35.14 -9.75
CA PRO A 273 -0.17 34.30 -10.74
C PRO A 273 1.09 34.95 -11.36
N LEU A 274 2.10 34.13 -11.70
CA LEU A 274 3.34 34.61 -12.34
C LEU A 274 3.11 34.96 -13.83
N PRO A 275 3.86 35.93 -14.41
CA PRO A 275 3.82 36.20 -15.84
C PRO A 275 4.42 35.05 -16.67
N LEU A 276 3.98 34.91 -17.93
CA LEU A 276 4.40 33.84 -18.85
C LEU A 276 5.92 33.70 -19.00
N SER A 277 6.65 34.81 -18.98
CA SER A 277 8.12 34.83 -19.12
C SER A 277 8.85 34.13 -17.98
N ARG A 278 8.23 34.03 -16.80
CA ARG A 278 8.78 33.33 -15.63
C ARG A 278 8.35 31.86 -15.53
N LEU A 279 7.50 31.40 -16.45
CA LEU A 279 7.06 30.00 -16.49
C LEU A 279 8.02 29.17 -17.34
N LYS A 280 8.47 28.03 -16.81
CA LYS A 280 9.30 27.07 -17.55
C LYS A 280 8.55 26.34 -18.66
N GLN A 281 7.22 26.23 -18.55
CA GLN A 281 6.38 25.60 -19.55
C GLN A 281 5.74 26.67 -20.44
N ARG A 282 5.65 26.40 -21.75
CA ARG A 282 4.98 27.29 -22.72
C ARG A 282 3.48 27.43 -22.50
N ARG A 283 2.87 26.55 -21.69
CA ARG A 283 1.45 26.60 -21.33
C ARG A 283 1.31 26.64 -19.81
N ARG A 284 0.45 27.52 -19.33
CA ARG A 284 0.08 27.63 -17.92
C ARG A 284 -0.82 26.46 -17.50
N ALA A 285 -0.37 25.71 -16.50
CA ALA A 285 -1.15 24.65 -15.90
C ALA A 285 -1.98 25.22 -14.73
N VAL A 286 -3.31 25.15 -14.85
CA VAL A 286 -4.21 25.61 -13.79
C VAL A 286 -4.17 24.61 -12.63
N PRO A 287 -3.73 25.01 -11.43
CA PRO A 287 -3.77 24.14 -10.26
C PRO A 287 -5.21 23.95 -9.81
N TYR A 288 -5.47 22.84 -9.12
CA TYR A 288 -6.76 22.59 -8.49
C TYR A 288 -6.59 22.47 -6.98
N LEU A 289 -7.63 22.84 -6.25
CA LEU A 289 -7.65 22.74 -4.80
C LEU A 289 -7.89 21.28 -4.43
N ASN A 290 -6.97 20.70 -3.67
CA ASN A 290 -7.10 19.37 -3.09
C ASN A 290 -7.20 19.51 -1.58
N GLU A 291 -8.29 19.02 -1.00
CA GLU A 291 -8.46 18.92 0.44
C GLU A 291 -8.01 17.53 0.88
N ALA A 292 -6.81 17.45 1.45
CA ALA A 292 -6.33 16.19 2.02
C ALA A 292 -7.23 15.84 3.23
N GLN A 293 -8.13 14.87 3.04
CA GLN A 293 -9.07 14.36 4.05
C GLN A 293 -9.91 15.48 4.72
N GLY A 294 -10.24 16.56 3.99
CA GLY A 294 -11.01 17.70 4.53
C GLY A 294 -10.27 18.54 5.58
N ARG A 295 -8.99 18.26 5.85
CA ARG A 295 -8.24 18.87 6.97
C ARG A 295 -7.18 19.87 6.53
N VAL A 296 -6.58 19.67 5.36
CA VAL A 296 -5.55 20.56 4.81
C VAL A 296 -5.84 20.89 3.35
N ALA A 297 -6.12 22.16 3.05
CA ALA A 297 -6.33 22.67 1.71
C ALA A 297 -4.99 22.98 1.03
N ILE A 298 -4.71 22.36 -0.12
CA ILE A 298 -3.43 22.44 -0.83
C ILE A 298 -3.68 22.52 -2.33
N LEU A 299 -2.93 23.38 -3.02
CA LEU A 299 -2.94 23.43 -4.47
C LEU A 299 -2.16 22.25 -5.05
N ARG A 300 -2.76 21.54 -6.00
CA ARG A 300 -2.13 20.46 -6.75
C ARG A 300 -2.09 20.81 -8.23
N TRP A 301 -0.97 20.51 -8.88
CA TRP A 301 -0.80 20.73 -10.31
C TRP A 301 -1.24 19.51 -11.12
N PRO A 302 -1.86 19.71 -12.30
CA PRO A 302 -2.17 18.62 -13.23
C PRO A 302 -0.92 17.79 -13.55
N GLY A 303 -1.01 16.47 -13.40
CA GLY A 303 0.10 15.54 -13.66
C GLY A 303 1.08 15.34 -12.49
N GLN A 304 0.93 16.04 -11.37
CA GLN A 304 1.78 15.85 -10.19
C GLN A 304 1.46 14.52 -9.49
N ARG A 305 2.26 13.46 -9.76
CA ARG A 305 2.01 12.12 -9.19
C ARG A 305 2.33 12.00 -7.70
N ARG A 306 3.32 12.72 -7.17
CA ARG A 306 3.76 12.65 -5.76
C ARG A 306 4.07 14.04 -5.20
N PHE A 307 3.80 14.24 -3.92
CA PHE A 307 4.27 15.43 -3.21
C PHE A 307 5.75 15.30 -2.87
N PRO A 308 6.51 16.41 -2.84
CA PRO A 308 7.85 16.40 -2.27
C PRO A 308 7.83 15.93 -0.83
N VAL A 309 8.89 15.25 -0.41
CA VAL A 309 9.00 14.61 0.91
C VAL A 309 8.75 15.61 2.04
N TYR A 310 9.25 16.84 1.90
CA TYR A 310 9.02 17.94 2.84
C TYR A 310 7.52 18.26 3.00
N VAL A 311 6.82 18.47 1.88
CA VAL A 311 5.39 18.76 1.89
C VAL A 311 4.59 17.61 2.50
N SER A 312 4.91 16.37 2.16
CA SER A 312 4.28 15.20 2.78
C SER A 312 4.54 15.10 4.28
N ARG A 313 5.73 15.50 4.75
CA ARG A 313 6.06 15.54 6.19
C ARG A 313 5.23 16.59 6.92
N VAL A 314 5.17 17.81 6.38
CA VAL A 314 4.37 18.91 6.96
C VAL A 314 2.88 18.55 6.98
N MET A 315 2.37 17.92 5.90
CA MET A 315 1.00 17.41 5.86
C MET A 315 0.73 16.42 7.00
N ARG A 316 1.60 15.41 7.17
CA ARG A 316 1.47 14.42 8.26
C ARG A 316 1.51 15.08 9.64
N GLN A 317 2.40 16.06 9.83
CA GLN A 317 2.49 16.80 11.08
C GLN A 317 1.21 17.59 11.37
N LYS A 318 0.65 18.26 10.36
CA LYS A 318 -0.63 18.98 10.49
C LYS A 318 -1.79 18.02 10.76
N MET A 319 -1.86 16.89 10.05
CA MET A 319 -2.87 15.85 10.27
C MET A 319 -2.82 15.33 11.71
N LYS A 320 -1.63 14.97 12.19
CA LYS A 320 -1.43 14.52 13.57
C LYS A 320 -1.87 15.59 14.58
N ARG A 321 -1.50 16.86 14.36
CA ARG A 321 -1.95 17.95 15.24
C ARG A 321 -3.48 18.05 15.28
N PHE A 322 -4.19 17.77 14.20
CA PHE A 322 -5.66 17.74 14.21
C PHE A 322 -6.23 16.54 14.94
N ASP A 323 -5.61 15.36 14.79
CA ASP A 323 -5.97 14.19 15.58
C ASP A 323 -5.80 14.48 17.08
N ASP A 324 -4.63 15.01 17.48
CA ASP A 324 -4.33 15.36 18.87
C ASP A 324 -5.34 16.39 19.44
N ILE A 325 -5.71 17.42 18.65
CA ILE A 325 -6.71 18.43 19.04
C ILE A 325 -8.10 17.80 19.23
N HIS A 326 -8.49 16.90 18.33
CA HIS A 326 -9.79 16.23 18.37
C HIS A 326 -9.88 15.26 19.55
N GLU A 327 -8.86 14.42 19.73
CA GLU A 327 -8.74 13.51 20.89
C GLU A 327 -8.78 14.28 22.20
N ARG A 328 -8.07 15.42 22.28
CA ARG A 328 -8.09 16.28 23.48
C ARG A 328 -9.48 16.82 23.77
N ARG A 329 -10.21 17.26 22.74
CA ARG A 329 -11.61 17.73 22.90
C ARG A 329 -12.50 16.60 23.41
N MET A 330 -12.45 15.41 22.79
CA MET A 330 -13.25 14.25 23.21
C MET A 330 -12.95 13.84 24.66
N ALA A 331 -11.69 13.88 25.07
CA ALA A 331 -11.28 13.60 26.45
C ALA A 331 -11.82 14.63 27.45
N LEU A 332 -11.80 15.92 27.08
CA LEU A 332 -12.37 16.98 27.91
C LEU A 332 -13.90 16.85 28.03
N GLU A 333 -14.62 16.57 26.93
CA GLU A 333 -16.07 16.32 26.96
C GLU A 333 -16.43 15.14 27.87
N TYR A 334 -15.62 14.08 27.85
CA TYR A 334 -15.78 12.95 28.76
C TYR A 334 -15.55 13.36 30.22
N ASN A 335 -14.48 14.10 30.50
CA ASN A 335 -14.15 14.56 31.85
C ASN A 335 -15.21 15.52 32.42
N VAL A 336 -15.81 16.38 31.58
CA VAL A 336 -16.93 17.25 32.00
C VAL A 336 -18.10 16.40 32.48
N LYS A 337 -18.50 15.39 31.70
CA LYS A 337 -19.59 14.47 32.09
C LYS A 337 -19.26 13.71 33.36
N LEU A 338 -18.02 13.24 33.50
CA LEU A 338 -17.57 12.55 34.71
C LEU A 338 -17.64 13.48 35.94
N GLY A 339 -17.10 14.70 35.81
CA GLY A 339 -17.17 15.71 36.87
C GLY A 339 -18.61 16.08 37.24
N GLN A 340 -19.53 16.09 36.28
CA GLN A 340 -20.96 16.33 36.56
C GLN A 340 -21.55 15.20 37.41
N PHE A 341 -21.14 13.95 37.21
CA PHE A 341 -21.58 12.84 38.05
C PHE A 341 -21.02 12.99 39.47
N GLU A 342 -19.73 13.31 39.63
CA GLU A 342 -19.14 13.55 40.95
C GLU A 342 -19.81 14.74 41.67
N ASP A 343 -20.10 15.83 40.94
CA ASP A 343 -20.85 16.97 41.48
C ASP A 343 -22.28 16.60 41.92
N VAL A 344 -22.92 15.61 41.29
CA VAL A 344 -24.21 15.06 41.75
C VAL A 344 -24.02 14.23 43.02
N TRP A 345 -22.96 13.41 43.09
CA TRP A 345 -22.64 12.60 44.26
C TRP A 345 -22.33 13.46 45.49
N ASP A 346 -21.50 14.50 45.35
CA ASP A 346 -21.18 15.41 46.45
C ASP A 346 -22.45 16.07 47.01
N ARG A 347 -23.37 16.51 46.13
CA ARG A 347 -24.67 17.05 46.56
C ARG A 347 -25.54 16.05 47.33
N ILE A 348 -25.49 14.76 46.97
CA ILE A 348 -26.22 13.71 47.68
C ILE A 348 -25.62 13.49 49.06
N ILE A 349 -24.28 13.46 49.16
CA ILE A 349 -23.54 13.28 50.41
C ILE A 349 -23.76 14.47 51.34
N GLU A 350 -23.65 15.70 50.84
CA GLU A 350 -23.89 16.93 51.59
C GLU A 350 -25.30 16.97 52.21
N ARG A 351 -26.31 16.41 51.51
CA ARG A 351 -27.69 16.33 52.02
C ARG A 351 -27.86 15.33 53.17
N GLN A 352 -26.96 14.35 53.31
CA GLN A 352 -27.06 13.28 54.30
C GLN A 352 -26.23 13.53 55.56
N LEU A 353 -25.28 14.47 55.56
CA LEU A 353 -24.47 14.79 56.73
C LEU A 353 -25.03 16.00 57.52
N PRO A 354 -25.17 15.90 58.86
CA PRO A 354 -25.40 17.07 59.71
C PRO A 354 -24.15 17.94 59.72
N SER A 355 -24.30 19.22 59.40
CA SER A 355 -23.21 20.18 59.16
C SER A 355 -22.14 20.18 60.26
N PRO A 356 -20.86 20.25 59.86
CA PRO A 356 -19.88 21.06 60.55
C PRO A 356 -19.33 22.15 59.61
N GLU A 357 -19.56 23.38 60.05
CA GLU A 357 -18.70 24.57 59.99
C GLU A 357 -17.59 24.65 58.92
N GLN A 358 -17.70 25.71 58.11
CA GLN A 358 -16.63 26.34 57.33
C GLN A 358 -15.98 25.46 56.25
N HIS A 359 -16.74 25.13 55.21
CA HIS A 359 -16.14 24.69 53.95
C HIS A 359 -16.14 25.83 52.94
N THR A 360 -14.92 26.24 52.58
CA THR A 360 -14.59 27.14 51.48
C THR A 360 -15.36 26.69 50.24
N GLN A 361 -15.87 27.64 49.44
CA GLN A 361 -16.82 27.43 48.33
C GLN A 361 -16.71 26.05 47.65
N PRO A 362 -17.83 25.31 47.46
CA PRO A 362 -17.79 23.98 46.85
C PRO A 362 -17.19 24.10 45.44
N LEU A 363 -16.01 23.53 45.28
CA LEU A 363 -15.32 23.44 44.00
C LEU A 363 -15.98 22.34 43.19
N SER A 364 -16.69 22.72 42.13
CA SER A 364 -17.28 21.76 41.19
C SER A 364 -16.19 21.04 40.39
N TRP A 365 -16.25 19.71 40.38
CA TRP A 365 -15.39 18.82 39.61
C TRP A 365 -15.52 19.06 38.11
N SER A 366 -16.74 19.38 37.63
CA SER A 366 -16.97 19.65 36.21
C SER A 366 -16.41 21.00 35.75
N ARG A 367 -16.33 21.99 36.63
CA ARG A 367 -15.96 23.38 36.28
C ARG A 367 -14.59 23.49 35.61
N ALA A 368 -13.54 22.87 36.17
CA ALA A 368 -12.20 22.95 35.60
C ALA A 368 -12.10 22.27 34.22
N ALA A 369 -12.84 21.17 34.03
CA ALA A 369 -12.91 20.47 32.74
C ALA A 369 -13.71 21.29 31.71
N ASP A 370 -14.75 21.99 32.13
CA ASP A 370 -15.61 22.83 31.28
C ASP A 370 -14.89 24.11 30.83
N GLU A 371 -14.16 24.76 31.73
CA GLU A 371 -13.27 25.88 31.40
C GLU A 371 -12.17 25.46 30.40
N ALA A 372 -11.61 24.26 30.55
CA ALA A 372 -10.64 23.72 29.59
C ALA A 372 -11.28 23.34 28.25
N LEU A 373 -12.52 22.82 28.25
CA LEU A 373 -13.26 22.49 27.03
C LEU A 373 -13.60 23.74 26.23
N THR A 374 -14.14 24.78 26.88
CA THR A 374 -14.44 26.06 26.24
C THR A 374 -13.18 26.72 25.67
N ALA A 375 -12.05 26.70 26.39
CA ALA A 375 -10.77 27.15 25.86
C ALA A 375 -10.34 26.36 24.62
N GLN A 376 -10.51 25.03 24.61
CA GLN A 376 -10.21 24.20 23.44
C GLN A 376 -11.13 24.50 22.25
N GLU A 377 -12.41 24.74 22.47
CA GLU A 377 -13.37 25.10 21.42
C GLU A 377 -13.04 26.45 20.77
N THR A 378 -12.65 27.45 21.56
CA THR A 378 -12.24 28.75 21.00
C THR A 378 -10.99 28.62 20.12
N LEU A 379 -10.04 27.78 20.52
CA LEU A 379 -8.86 27.48 19.71
C LEU A 379 -9.22 26.77 18.41
N VAL A 380 -10.14 25.79 18.44
CA VAL A 380 -10.63 25.11 17.23
C VAL A 380 -11.30 26.11 16.28
N ARG A 381 -12.19 26.98 16.79
CA ARG A 381 -12.85 28.02 15.99
C ARG A 381 -11.83 28.96 15.33
N LYS A 382 -10.81 29.40 16.07
CA LYS A 382 -9.73 30.24 15.51
C LYS A 382 -8.98 29.53 14.38
N ILE A 383 -8.68 28.24 14.55
CA ILE A 383 -8.00 27.46 13.51
C ILE A 383 -8.90 27.31 12.26
N GLU A 384 -10.20 27.11 12.43
CA GLU A 384 -11.15 26.97 11.34
C GLU A 384 -11.32 28.29 10.55
N THR A 385 -11.39 29.44 11.23
CA THR A 385 -11.47 30.74 10.56
C THR A 385 -10.21 31.03 9.75
N GLU A 386 -9.02 30.80 10.31
CA GLU A 386 -7.74 30.92 9.59
C GLU A 386 -7.67 30.00 8.37
N ARG A 387 -8.18 28.77 8.48
CA ARG A 387 -8.25 27.84 7.34
C ARG A 387 -9.22 28.30 6.27
N GLY A 388 -10.40 28.78 6.65
CA GLY A 388 -11.39 29.31 5.72
C GLY A 388 -10.86 30.51 4.92
N LEU A 389 -10.15 31.43 5.60
CA LEU A 389 -9.48 32.56 4.94
C LEU A 389 -8.42 32.10 3.95
N ARG A 390 -7.57 31.14 4.35
CA ARG A 390 -6.56 30.55 3.45
C ARG A 390 -7.18 29.84 2.25
N GLY A 391 -8.26 29.09 2.45
CA GLY A 391 -9.00 28.42 1.37
C GLY A 391 -9.53 29.41 0.33
N LYS A 392 -10.11 30.54 0.78
CA LYS A 392 -10.58 31.62 -0.10
C LYS A 392 -9.44 32.24 -0.91
N LEU A 393 -8.28 32.46 -0.30
CA LEU A 393 -7.09 32.99 -0.99
C LEU A 393 -6.59 32.03 -2.08
N LEU A 394 -6.45 30.74 -1.75
CA LEU A 394 -6.01 29.71 -2.71
C LEU A 394 -6.99 29.59 -3.89
N TRP A 395 -8.29 29.65 -3.62
CA TRP A 395 -9.33 29.66 -4.64
C TRP A 395 -9.25 30.89 -5.56
N GLY A 396 -8.95 32.06 -5.00
CA GLY A 396 -8.71 33.28 -5.75
C GLY A 396 -7.54 33.14 -6.74
N ILE A 397 -6.46 32.47 -6.32
CA ILE A 397 -5.31 32.17 -7.20
C ILE A 397 -5.73 31.25 -8.35
N ILE A 398 -6.47 30.17 -8.07
CA ILE A 398 -6.97 29.26 -9.10
C ILE A 398 -7.80 30.01 -10.15
N LYS A 399 -8.74 30.86 -9.71
CA LYS A 399 -9.58 31.65 -10.64
C LYS A 399 -8.75 32.58 -11.52
N LYS A 400 -7.71 33.22 -10.97
CA LYS A 400 -6.81 34.09 -11.74
C LYS A 400 -5.96 33.30 -12.74
N GLU A 401 -5.38 32.17 -12.31
CA GLU A 401 -4.63 31.24 -13.16
C GLU A 401 -5.50 30.67 -14.29
N GLN A 402 -6.76 30.34 -14.00
CA GLN A 402 -7.73 29.83 -14.99
C GLN A 402 -8.04 30.88 -16.05
N LYS A 403 -8.36 32.11 -15.63
CA LYS A 403 -8.59 33.23 -16.58
C LYS A 403 -7.39 33.40 -17.51
N LEU A 404 -6.17 33.49 -16.96
CA LEU A 404 -4.97 33.64 -17.77
C LEU A 404 -4.75 32.44 -18.71
N SER A 405 -4.95 31.21 -18.25
CA SER A 405 -4.82 30.02 -19.10
C SER A 405 -5.84 30.02 -20.26
N ASP A 406 -7.08 30.43 -20.00
CA ASP A 406 -8.10 30.58 -21.04
C ASP A 406 -7.73 31.65 -22.06
N TRP A 407 -7.22 32.80 -21.60
CA TRP A 407 -6.71 33.87 -22.47
C TRP A 407 -5.54 33.40 -23.35
N GLU A 408 -4.56 32.74 -22.75
CA GLU A 408 -3.35 32.26 -23.45
C GLU A 408 -3.62 31.12 -24.44
N THR A 409 -4.63 30.27 -24.16
CA THR A 409 -4.98 29.12 -25.02
C THR A 409 -6.06 29.43 -26.06
N LEU A 410 -6.72 30.59 -25.98
CA LEU A 410 -7.78 30.99 -26.90
C LEU A 410 -7.35 30.88 -28.37
N PRO A 411 -6.18 31.40 -28.79
CA PRO A 411 -5.75 31.31 -30.20
C PRO A 411 -5.64 29.87 -30.70
N GLU A 412 -5.04 28.97 -29.91
CA GLU A 412 -4.92 27.57 -30.28
C GLU A 412 -6.25 26.81 -30.31
N ARG A 413 -7.19 27.17 -29.40
CA ARG A 413 -8.53 26.56 -29.35
C ARG A 413 -9.33 26.92 -30.60
N VAL A 414 -9.26 28.18 -31.03
CA VAL A 414 -9.87 28.67 -32.27
C VAL A 414 -9.30 27.93 -33.47
N VAL A 415 -7.97 27.80 -33.57
CA VAL A 415 -7.34 27.04 -34.66
C VAL A 415 -7.78 25.56 -34.65
N ARG A 416 -7.81 24.90 -33.49
CA ARG A 416 -8.28 23.51 -33.37
C ARG A 416 -9.75 23.33 -33.74
N ALA A 417 -10.62 24.27 -33.37
CA ALA A 417 -12.04 24.26 -33.75
C ALA A 417 -12.21 24.43 -35.27
N ALA A 418 -11.45 25.37 -35.86
CA ALA A 418 -11.42 25.56 -37.31
C ALA A 418 -10.96 24.27 -38.03
N LYS A 419 -9.87 23.64 -37.60
CA LYS A 419 -9.40 22.35 -38.15
C LYS A 419 -10.48 21.25 -38.07
N ARG A 420 -11.19 21.14 -36.95
CA ARG A 420 -12.30 20.17 -36.80
C ARG A 420 -13.45 20.42 -37.77
N LEU A 421 -13.89 21.68 -37.90
CA LEU A 421 -14.92 22.04 -38.88
C LEU A 421 -14.46 21.75 -40.31
N THR A 422 -13.19 22.01 -40.64
CA THR A 422 -12.64 21.64 -41.96
C THR A 422 -12.65 20.12 -42.19
N GLY A 423 -12.32 19.32 -41.17
CA GLY A 423 -12.37 17.85 -41.25
C GLY A 423 -13.78 17.33 -41.53
N ILE A 424 -14.77 17.80 -40.78
CA ILE A 424 -16.19 17.43 -40.96
C ILE A 424 -16.67 17.77 -42.38
N HIS A 425 -16.32 18.95 -42.89
CA HIS A 425 -16.67 19.35 -44.25
C HIS A 425 -16.05 18.41 -45.31
N LEU A 426 -14.80 17.99 -45.13
CA LEU A 426 -14.13 17.07 -46.06
C LEU A 426 -14.67 15.63 -45.96
N ASP A 427 -15.02 15.17 -44.76
CA ASP A 427 -15.66 13.87 -44.57
C ASP A 427 -17.06 13.82 -45.21
N LEU A 428 -17.85 14.89 -45.10
CA LEU A 428 -19.14 15.02 -45.80
C LEU A 428 -18.96 14.96 -47.33
N VAL A 429 -17.91 15.60 -47.87
CA VAL A 429 -17.58 15.51 -49.31
C VAL A 429 -17.20 14.08 -49.69
N ARG A 430 -16.43 13.37 -48.84
CA ARG A 430 -16.04 11.97 -49.07
C ARG A 430 -17.25 11.03 -49.06
N VAL A 431 -18.16 11.19 -48.11
CA VAL A 431 -19.41 10.42 -48.01
C VAL A 431 -20.32 10.66 -49.21
N ALA A 432 -20.49 11.92 -49.63
CA ALA A 432 -21.31 12.25 -50.80
C ALA A 432 -20.72 11.67 -52.10
N LYS A 433 -19.39 11.67 -52.25
CA LYS A 433 -18.71 10.99 -53.38
C LYS A 433 -18.88 9.47 -53.34
N GLY A 434 -18.75 8.85 -52.17
CA GLY A 434 -18.92 7.40 -52.00
C GLY A 434 -20.34 6.89 -52.30
N ARG A 435 -21.34 7.76 -52.20
CA ARG A 435 -22.74 7.48 -52.57
C ARG A 435 -23.10 7.88 -54.02
N GLY A 436 -22.12 8.24 -54.86
CA GLY A 436 -22.34 8.67 -56.24
C GLY A 436 -22.97 10.07 -56.41
N GLN A 437 -23.13 10.84 -55.33
CA GLN A 437 -23.77 12.17 -55.35
C GLN A 437 -22.76 13.28 -55.66
N HIS A 438 -22.19 13.26 -56.86
CA HIS A 438 -21.10 14.18 -57.27
C HIS A 438 -21.50 15.67 -57.26
N ARG A 439 -22.74 15.99 -57.65
CA ARG A 439 -23.27 17.37 -57.61
C ARG A 439 -23.37 17.91 -56.18
N LEU A 440 -23.80 17.08 -55.24
CA LEU A 440 -23.88 17.44 -53.82
C LEU A 440 -22.48 17.64 -53.23
N ALA A 441 -21.55 16.73 -53.53
CA ALA A 441 -20.15 16.85 -53.11
C ALA A 441 -19.50 18.15 -53.61
N ALA A 442 -19.76 18.55 -54.87
CA ALA A 442 -19.25 19.81 -55.42
C ALA A 442 -19.84 21.04 -54.72
N ARG A 443 -21.14 21.05 -54.39
CA ARG A 443 -21.77 22.14 -53.62
C ARG A 443 -21.22 22.26 -52.20
N ILE A 444 -21.02 21.13 -51.52
CA ILE A 444 -20.44 21.11 -50.16
C ILE A 444 -18.98 21.59 -50.19
N PHE A 445 -18.21 21.22 -51.22
CA PHE A 445 -16.83 21.68 -51.36
C PHE A 445 -16.72 23.18 -51.72
N ALA A 446 -17.59 23.69 -52.59
CA ALA A 446 -17.62 25.10 -52.96
C ALA A 446 -18.03 26.00 -51.76
N THR A 447 -19.01 25.57 -50.98
CA THR A 447 -19.41 26.28 -49.75
C THR A 447 -18.29 26.29 -48.70
N TYR A 448 -17.55 25.18 -48.56
CA TYR A 448 -16.34 25.11 -47.75
C TYR A 448 -15.26 26.10 -48.22
N GLN A 449 -14.94 26.14 -49.52
CA GLN A 449 -13.92 27.06 -50.04
C GLN A 449 -14.29 28.53 -49.83
N LYS A 450 -15.57 28.90 -50.05
CA LYS A 450 -16.07 30.26 -49.80
C LYS A 450 -15.93 30.65 -48.32
N ARG A 451 -16.31 29.76 -47.39
CA ARG A 451 -16.14 29.97 -45.94
C ARG A 451 -14.67 30.05 -45.53
N ARG A 452 -13.80 29.23 -46.12
CA ARG A 452 -12.34 29.25 -45.84
C ARG A 452 -11.70 30.58 -46.27
N ARG A 453 -12.08 31.13 -47.41
CA ARG A 453 -11.59 32.45 -47.88
C ARG A 453 -12.10 33.58 -46.99
N ALA A 454 -13.39 33.58 -46.63
CA ALA A 454 -13.99 34.57 -45.74
C ALA A 454 -13.35 34.55 -44.33
N THR A 455 -13.13 33.36 -43.76
CA THR A 455 -12.47 33.21 -42.45
C THR A 455 -10.99 33.59 -42.49
N ALA A 456 -10.27 33.30 -43.57
CA ALA A 456 -8.89 33.74 -43.75
C ALA A 456 -8.78 35.27 -43.88
N GLN A 457 -9.77 35.92 -44.51
CA GLN A 457 -9.83 37.38 -44.62
C GLN A 457 -10.17 38.02 -43.26
N ALA A 458 -11.22 37.54 -42.58
CA ALA A 458 -11.59 38.01 -41.25
C ALA A 458 -10.45 37.83 -40.23
N ALA A 459 -9.66 36.75 -40.34
CA ALA A 459 -8.47 36.55 -39.50
C ALA A 459 -7.35 37.56 -39.79
N ARG A 460 -7.17 38.03 -41.04
CA ARG A 460 -6.22 39.10 -41.38
C ARG A 460 -6.70 40.45 -40.85
N ASP A 461 -7.99 40.74 -41.01
CA ASP A 461 -8.60 42.00 -40.60
C ASP A 461 -8.64 42.12 -39.06
N LEU A 462 -8.91 41.01 -38.35
CA LEU A 462 -8.84 40.96 -36.88
C LEU A 462 -7.39 41.01 -36.36
N ALA A 463 -6.43 40.44 -37.11
CA ALA A 463 -5.03 40.50 -36.75
C ALA A 463 -4.44 41.91 -36.82
N SER A 464 -4.96 42.77 -37.72
CA SER A 464 -4.57 44.18 -37.79
C SER A 464 -5.22 45.07 -36.72
N MET A 465 -6.34 44.64 -36.12
CA MET A 465 -7.15 45.51 -35.28
C MET A 465 -6.88 45.37 -33.78
N TYR A 466 -6.74 44.13 -33.24
CA TYR A 466 -6.57 43.94 -31.78
C TYR A 466 -5.88 42.62 -31.37
N TRP A 467 -5.41 41.81 -32.31
CA TRP A 467 -5.17 40.39 -32.03
C TRP A 467 -3.89 39.84 -32.67
N ASN A 468 -2.84 39.59 -31.89
CA ASN A 468 -1.68 38.82 -32.35
C ASN A 468 -2.02 37.32 -32.51
N ILE A 469 -2.93 36.94 -33.43
CA ILE A 469 -2.89 35.59 -34.05
C ILE A 469 -1.92 35.69 -35.23
N PRO A 470 -0.81 34.94 -35.20
CA PRO A 470 0.07 34.86 -36.36
C PRO A 470 -0.73 34.26 -37.54
N VAL A 471 -0.79 34.99 -38.66
CA VAL A 471 -1.49 34.57 -39.89
C VAL A 471 -1.03 33.18 -40.38
N GLU A 472 0.20 32.80 -40.05
CA GLU A 472 0.81 31.49 -40.31
C GLU A 472 0.06 30.32 -39.65
N TRP A 473 -0.68 30.54 -38.56
CA TRP A 473 -1.44 29.50 -37.86
C TRP A 473 -2.72 29.09 -38.62
N VAL A 474 -3.26 30.01 -39.42
CA VAL A 474 -4.42 29.76 -40.31
C VAL A 474 -3.97 29.12 -41.62
N LYS A 475 -2.78 29.47 -42.12
CA LYS A 475 -2.19 28.88 -43.32
C LYS A 475 -1.81 27.39 -43.14
N ASN A 476 -1.40 26.99 -41.93
CA ASN A 476 -0.99 25.60 -41.59
C ASN A 476 -2.15 24.63 -41.23
N ILE A 477 -3.36 24.88 -41.74
CA ILE A 477 -4.50 23.95 -41.68
C ILE A 477 -4.42 23.01 -42.89
N GLN A 478 -3.42 22.12 -42.90
CA GLN A 478 -3.39 20.95 -43.79
C GLN A 478 -4.28 19.84 -43.18
N PRO A 479 -5.08 19.11 -43.98
CA PRO A 479 -5.86 17.99 -43.46
C PRO A 479 -4.94 16.91 -42.91
N VAL A 480 -5.28 16.33 -41.76
CA VAL A 480 -4.62 15.12 -41.25
C VAL A 480 -4.98 13.99 -42.21
N THR A 481 -4.04 13.59 -43.07
CA THR A 481 -4.16 12.38 -43.87
C THR A 481 -4.00 11.19 -42.94
N VAL A 482 -5.08 10.42 -42.76
CA VAL A 482 -5.02 9.09 -42.16
C VAL A 482 -4.35 8.17 -43.20
N PRO A 483 -3.30 7.42 -42.87
CA PRO A 483 -2.68 6.51 -43.83
C PRO A 483 -3.66 5.38 -44.13
N ALA A 484 -3.96 5.19 -45.40
CA ALA A 484 -4.58 3.98 -45.89
C ALA A 484 -3.46 2.95 -46.14
N GLU A 485 -3.62 1.76 -45.59
CA GLU A 485 -2.91 0.55 -46.02
C GLU A 485 -3.95 -0.57 -46.24
N PRO A 486 -3.68 -1.63 -47.02
CA PRO A 486 -2.42 -1.95 -47.73
C PRO A 486 -2.61 -2.40 -49.20
N SER A 487 -1.53 -2.36 -50.00
CA SER A 487 -1.27 -3.39 -51.03
C SER A 487 0.19 -3.34 -51.54
N THR A 488 0.93 -4.37 -51.13
CA THR A 488 1.95 -5.14 -51.86
C THR A 488 3.09 -4.46 -52.63
N LEU A 489 4.30 -4.89 -52.21
CA LEU A 489 5.49 -5.29 -52.97
C LEU A 489 6.54 -4.24 -53.41
N ARG A 490 7.71 -4.40 -52.77
CA ARG A 490 9.05 -4.60 -53.39
C ARG A 490 10.07 -3.45 -53.29
N SER A 491 11.06 -3.72 -52.43
CA SER A 491 12.52 -3.63 -52.68
C SER A 491 13.30 -2.32 -52.51
N GLN A 492 14.26 -2.45 -51.58
CA GLN A 492 15.68 -2.02 -51.60
C GLN A 492 16.13 -0.65 -51.07
N LYS A 493 17.08 -0.78 -50.10
CA LYS A 493 18.27 0.04 -49.80
C LYS A 493 18.00 1.49 -49.35
N GLY A 494 18.57 2.03 -48.29
CA GLY A 494 19.79 1.75 -47.50
C GLY A 494 20.37 3.13 -47.08
N ILE A 495 21.23 3.15 -46.04
CA ILE A 495 21.94 4.33 -45.47
C ILE A 495 21.07 5.15 -44.49
N GLY A 496 21.44 5.49 -43.26
CA GLY A 496 22.70 5.39 -42.50
C GLY A 496 22.76 6.57 -41.50
N TYR A 497 23.39 6.33 -40.35
CA TYR A 497 23.81 7.29 -39.29
C TYR A 497 22.73 7.85 -38.35
N SER A 498 23.02 8.23 -37.10
CA SER A 498 24.03 7.89 -36.07
C SER A 498 23.74 8.84 -34.90
N ALA A 499 24.14 8.41 -33.70
CA ALA A 499 24.62 9.22 -32.59
C ALA A 499 23.62 9.94 -31.66
N ASN A 500 23.80 9.57 -30.38
CA ASN A 500 23.80 10.40 -29.17
C ASN A 500 22.44 10.95 -28.71
N GLY A 501 22.06 10.89 -27.45
CA GLY A 501 22.76 10.58 -26.22
C GLY A 501 21.96 11.21 -25.07
N SER A 502 22.08 10.62 -23.88
CA SER A 502 22.01 11.33 -22.61
C SER A 502 20.62 11.69 -22.01
N LYS A 503 20.32 10.95 -20.94
CA LYS A 503 19.86 11.45 -19.63
C LYS A 503 18.47 12.11 -19.56
N ALA A 504 17.46 11.27 -19.36
CA ALA A 504 16.21 11.68 -18.70
C ALA A 504 16.39 11.71 -17.18
N LEU A 505 16.89 12.83 -16.65
CA LEU A 505 16.73 13.22 -15.25
C LEU A 505 16.37 14.69 -15.22
N THR A 506 15.12 15.00 -14.84
CA THR A 506 14.73 16.07 -13.90
C THR A 506 13.25 16.42 -14.07
N TYR A 507 12.49 16.30 -12.98
CA TYR A 507 11.29 17.08 -12.75
C TYR A 507 11.46 17.72 -11.39
N ASN A 508 11.75 19.02 -11.38
CA ASN A 508 11.90 19.80 -10.15
C ASN A 508 10.61 20.63 -9.97
N PRO A 509 9.72 20.27 -9.02
CA PRO A 509 8.58 21.11 -8.69
C PRO A 509 9.04 22.23 -7.75
N VAL A 510 9.03 23.47 -8.24
CA VAL A 510 9.14 24.67 -7.41
C VAL A 510 7.83 24.79 -6.62
N LEU A 511 7.92 24.62 -5.30
CA LEU A 511 6.80 24.74 -4.37
C LEU A 511 7.06 25.90 -3.41
N ILE A 512 6.15 26.85 -3.48
CA ILE A 512 6.04 28.04 -2.63
C ILE A 512 5.30 27.64 -1.34
N TYR A 513 5.87 27.93 -0.18
CA TYR A 513 5.16 27.97 1.10
C TYR A 513 5.58 29.21 1.90
N LEU A 514 4.59 29.95 2.37
CA LEU A 514 4.68 31.14 3.21
C LEU A 514 4.78 30.77 4.69
N HIS A 515 5.78 31.35 5.37
CA HIS A 515 5.70 31.93 6.72
C HIS A 515 5.04 33.32 6.54
N ASP A 516 4.14 33.85 7.38
CA ASP A 516 3.83 33.58 8.79
C ASP A 516 2.35 33.21 9.06
#